data_AF-A0A7V3HUV0-F1
#
_entry.id   AF-A0A7V3HUV0-F1
#
_cell.length_a   1.000
_cell.length_b   1.000
_cell.length_c   1.000
_cell.angle_alpha   90.00
_cell.angle_beta   90.00
_cell.angle_gamma   90.00
#
_symmetry.space_group_name_H-M   'P 1'
#
loop_
_entity.id
_entity.type
_entity.pdbx_description
1 polymer ?
#
loop_
_entity_poly.entity_id
_entity_poly.type
_entity_poly.pdbx_seq_one_letter_code
_entity_poly.pdbx_strand_id
1 'polypeptide(L)'
;ETLDWFDVGSEQLHVALRGNDKISLHENTDIRDFQDESGFELITCDVSFISILQIIEDIDRLAKEGTDIIILYKPQFEVGKDVKRDSKGVVQDLDTIARHKEMFEAETKKLGWDEKYQSESKVTGKEGNQEYLYHFVKN
;
A
#
# COMPACT_ATOMS: atom_id res chain seq x y z
N GLU A 1 -13.12 -12.72 14.23
CA GLU A 1 -12.33 -11.74 13.46
C GLU A 1 -12.97 -11.56 12.10
N THR A 2 -13.25 -10.31 11.76
CA THR A 2 -13.78 -9.86 10.47
C THR A 2 -12.65 -9.18 9.71
N LEU A 3 -12.65 -9.31 8.38
CA LEU A 3 -11.72 -8.66 7.48
C LEU A 3 -12.44 -7.50 6.80
N ASP A 4 -11.96 -6.28 7.03
CA ASP A 4 -12.43 -5.10 6.32
C ASP A 4 -11.65 -4.96 5.02
N TRP A 5 -12.39 -4.90 3.91
CA TRP A 5 -11.84 -4.79 2.57
C TRP A 5 -12.28 -3.46 1.97
N PHE A 6 -11.31 -2.67 1.51
CA PHE A 6 -11.52 -1.31 0.99
C PHE A 6 -11.09 -1.20 -0.47
N ASP A 7 -11.91 -0.54 -1.28
CA ASP A 7 -11.55 -0.19 -2.66
C ASP A 7 -12.34 1.05 -3.12
N VAL A 8 -11.68 1.90 -3.90
CA VAL A 8 -12.29 3.10 -4.49
C VAL A 8 -13.19 2.78 -5.68
N GLY A 9 -13.04 1.60 -6.27
CA GLY A 9 -13.87 1.06 -7.33
C GLY A 9 -15.12 0.35 -6.81
N SER A 10 -15.93 -0.11 -7.76
CA SER A 10 -17.10 -0.93 -7.52
C SER A 10 -16.92 -2.31 -8.09
N GLU A 11 -17.56 -3.28 -7.45
CA GLU A 11 -17.65 -4.67 -7.89
C GLU A 11 -16.31 -5.42 -8.07
N GLN A 12 -15.23 -5.00 -7.42
CA GLN A 12 -13.90 -5.59 -7.60
C GLN A 12 -13.73 -6.92 -6.84
N LEU A 13 -14.46 -7.12 -5.74
CA LEU A 13 -14.37 -8.38 -4.99
C LEU A 13 -15.05 -9.52 -5.77
N HIS A 14 -14.30 -10.61 -5.97
CA HIS A 14 -14.77 -11.78 -6.69
C HIS A 14 -16.06 -12.35 -6.07
N VAL A 15 -17.02 -12.74 -6.92
CA VAL A 15 -18.37 -13.18 -6.50
C VAL A 15 -18.38 -14.27 -5.44
N ALA A 16 -17.41 -15.20 -5.50
CA ALA A 16 -17.29 -16.30 -4.54
C ALA A 16 -16.98 -15.85 -3.09
N LEU A 17 -16.42 -14.64 -2.92
CA LEU A 17 -16.14 -14.05 -1.61
C LEU A 17 -17.27 -13.11 -1.16
N ARG A 18 -18.17 -12.72 -2.07
CA ARG A 18 -19.33 -11.88 -1.72
C ARG A 18 -20.32 -12.67 -0.87
N GLY A 19 -20.84 -12.02 0.17
CA GLY A 19 -21.76 -12.65 1.12
C GLY A 19 -21.07 -13.54 2.17
N ASN A 20 -19.73 -13.51 2.26
CA ASN A 20 -19.04 -14.11 3.39
C ASN A 20 -19.18 -13.19 4.61
N ASP A 21 -19.86 -13.66 5.66
CA ASP A 21 -20.10 -12.90 6.90
C ASP A 21 -18.83 -12.47 7.64
N LYS A 22 -17.67 -13.03 7.25
CA LYS A 22 -16.36 -12.62 7.79
C LYS A 22 -15.73 -11.44 7.04
N ILE A 23 -16.35 -10.96 5.96
CA ILE A 23 -15.83 -9.84 5.16
C ILE A 23 -16.77 -8.66 5.27
N SER A 24 -16.24 -7.54 5.76
CA SER A 24 -16.89 -6.24 5.76
C SER A 24 -16.42 -5.48 4.53
N LEU A 25 -17.33 -5.26 3.58
CA LEU A 25 -17.00 -4.72 2.26
C LEU A 25 -17.24 -3.21 2.21
N HIS A 26 -16.19 -2.45 1.93
CA HIS A 26 -16.19 -0.99 1.77
C HIS A 26 -15.79 -0.63 0.34
N GLU A 27 -16.69 -0.85 -0.63
CA GLU A 27 -16.51 -0.39 -2.01
C GLU A 27 -16.82 1.11 -2.16
N ASN A 28 -16.31 1.73 -3.22
CA ASN A 28 -16.38 3.18 -3.46
C ASN A 28 -15.92 4.01 -2.25
N THR A 29 -14.97 3.49 -1.48
CA THR A 29 -14.50 4.10 -0.24
C THR A 29 -13.01 4.40 -0.36
N ASP A 30 -12.67 5.68 -0.19
CA ASP A 30 -11.29 6.10 -0.03
C ASP A 30 -10.90 5.97 1.44
N ILE A 31 -9.78 5.31 1.72
CA ILE A 31 -9.30 5.10 3.09
C ILE A 31 -9.00 6.43 3.81
N ARG A 32 -8.73 7.50 3.07
CA ARG A 32 -8.51 8.85 3.60
C ARG A 32 -9.77 9.42 4.26
N ASP A 33 -10.94 9.00 3.78
CA ASP A 33 -12.24 9.42 4.32
C ASP A 33 -12.77 8.45 5.39
N PHE A 34 -12.19 7.25 5.50
CA PHE A 34 -12.61 6.23 6.45
C PHE A 34 -12.11 6.55 7.86
N GLN A 35 -13.00 6.51 8.85
CA GLN A 35 -12.67 6.69 10.26
C GLN A 35 -13.13 5.50 11.08
N ASP A 36 -12.21 4.92 11.83
CA ASP A 36 -12.48 3.88 12.80
C ASP A 36 -11.59 4.10 14.03
N GLU A 37 -12.22 4.41 15.16
CA GLU A 37 -11.52 4.59 16.43
C GLU A 37 -11.03 3.27 17.01
N SER A 38 -11.59 2.15 16.55
CA SER A 38 -11.26 0.84 17.06
C SER A 38 -9.92 0.32 16.57
N GLY A 39 -9.42 0.77 15.40
CA GLY A 39 -8.11 0.44 14.82
C GLY A 39 -7.89 -1.04 14.44
N PHE A 40 -7.02 -1.30 13.47
CA PHE A 40 -6.68 -2.65 13.00
C PHE A 40 -5.42 -3.20 13.69
N GLU A 41 -5.32 -4.52 13.77
CA GLU A 41 -4.14 -5.25 14.29
C GLU A 41 -3.25 -5.79 13.15
N LEU A 42 -3.80 -5.87 11.94
CA LEU A 42 -3.09 -6.22 10.70
C LEU A 42 -3.62 -5.36 9.56
N ILE A 43 -2.73 -4.71 8.83
CA ILE A 43 -3.06 -3.93 7.63
C ILE A 43 -2.23 -4.45 6.46
N THR A 44 -2.90 -4.74 5.35
CA THR A 44 -2.23 -5.05 4.07
C THR A 44 -2.60 -3.98 3.05
N CYS A 45 -1.61 -3.41 2.36
CA CYS A 45 -1.83 -2.37 1.36
C CYS A 45 -1.26 -2.77 0.00
N ASP A 46 -2.14 -2.85 -0.99
CA ASP A 46 -1.80 -3.04 -2.40
C ASP A 46 -2.60 -2.03 -3.24
N VAL A 47 -2.08 -0.81 -3.36
CA VAL A 47 -2.72 0.27 -4.12
C VAL A 47 -2.04 0.50 -5.45
N SER A 48 -2.79 1.07 -6.40
CA SER A 48 -2.28 1.46 -7.72
C SER A 48 -2.74 2.87 -8.05
N PHE A 49 -1.99 3.57 -8.89
CA PHE A 49 -2.30 4.93 -9.37
C PHE A 49 -2.28 6.04 -8.32
N ILE A 50 -1.86 5.73 -7.09
CA ILE A 50 -1.61 6.68 -6.01
C ILE A 50 -0.25 6.36 -5.37
N SER A 51 0.46 7.39 -4.94
CA SER A 51 1.67 7.23 -4.13
C SER A 51 1.28 6.79 -2.73
N ILE A 52 1.97 5.80 -2.17
CA ILE A 52 1.75 5.35 -0.79
C ILE A 52 1.93 6.50 0.21
N LEU A 53 2.81 7.47 -0.10
CA LEU A 53 3.03 8.66 0.72
C LEU A 53 1.78 9.54 0.87
N GLN A 54 0.82 9.45 -0.06
CA GLN A 54 -0.45 10.19 0.00
C GLN A 54 -1.46 9.59 0.99
N ILE A 55 -1.22 8.35 1.45
CA ILE A 55 -2.13 7.61 2.33
C ILE A 55 -1.43 7.02 3.56
N ILE A 56 -0.13 7.27 3.72
CA ILE A 56 0.67 6.67 4.79
C ILE A 56 0.21 7.12 6.18
N GLU A 57 -0.22 8.38 6.31
CA GLU A 57 -0.79 8.92 7.56
C GLU A 57 -2.15 8.29 7.89
N ASP A 58 -2.94 7.94 6.88
CA ASP A 58 -4.22 7.24 7.08
C ASP A 58 -4.01 5.78 7.48
N ILE A 59 -3.04 5.10 6.88
CA ILE A 59 -2.62 3.77 7.32
C ILE A 59 -2.15 3.83 8.78
N ASP A 60 -1.35 4.84 9.14
CA ASP A 60 -0.89 4.99 10.52
C ASP A 60 -2.05 5.26 11.49
N ARG A 61 -2.96 6.17 11.13
CA ARG A 61 -4.14 6.50 11.92
C ARG A 61 -5.02 5.27 12.19
N LEU A 62 -5.15 4.39 11.21
CA LEU A 62 -5.94 3.15 11.32
C LEU A 62 -5.17 2.01 12.01
N ALA A 63 -3.86 2.14 12.23
CA ALA A 63 -3.02 1.14 12.89
C ALA A 63 -2.91 1.41 14.41
N LYS A 64 -3.11 0.36 15.21
CA LYS A 64 -2.78 0.35 16.65
C LYS A 64 -1.29 0.20 16.89
N GLU A 65 -0.83 0.52 18.10
CA GLU A 65 0.46 0.04 18.60
C GLU A 65 0.52 -1.50 18.50
N GLY A 66 1.62 -2.03 17.99
CA GLY A 66 1.84 -3.45 17.73
C GLY A 66 1.25 -3.98 16.41
N THR A 67 0.63 -3.14 15.59
CA THR A 67 0.01 -3.56 14.31
C THR A 67 1.05 -4.00 13.30
N ASP A 68 0.82 -5.15 12.66
CA ASP A 68 1.56 -5.58 11.49
C ASP A 68 1.06 -4.81 10.25
N ILE A 69 1.97 -4.12 9.56
CA ILE A 69 1.68 -3.35 8.36
C ILE A 69 2.48 -3.93 7.20
N ILE A 70 1.79 -4.52 6.22
CA ILE A 70 2.39 -5.15 5.06
C ILE A 70 2.04 -4.32 3.81
N ILE A 71 3.05 -3.79 3.14
CA ILE A 71 2.87 -2.88 2.00
C ILE A 71 3.56 -3.45 0.78
N LEU A 72 2.84 -3.51 -0.34
CA LEU A 72 3.42 -3.70 -1.65
C LEU A 72 3.77 -2.33 -2.25
N TYR A 73 5.03 -1.93 -2.11
CA TYR A 73 5.55 -0.68 -2.64
C TYR A 73 5.80 -0.79 -4.14
N LYS A 74 5.24 0.14 -4.91
CA LYS A 74 5.23 0.14 -6.37
C LYS A 74 5.86 1.41 -6.92
N PRO A 75 7.19 1.42 -7.20
CA PRO A 75 7.91 2.62 -7.61
C PRO A 75 7.26 3.38 -8.77
N GLN A 76 6.61 2.68 -9.70
CA GLN A 76 5.95 3.29 -10.86
C GLN A 76 4.83 4.27 -10.51
N PHE A 77 4.22 4.16 -9.33
CA PHE A 77 3.20 5.09 -8.85
C PHE A 77 3.74 6.22 -7.97
N GLU A 78 5.01 6.14 -7.60
CA GLU A 78 5.68 7.09 -6.69
C GLU A 78 6.37 8.22 -7.47
N VAL A 79 6.97 7.88 -8.61
CA VAL A 79 7.87 8.78 -9.36
C VAL A 79 7.15 9.88 -10.17
N GLY A 80 5.82 10.01 -10.07
CA GLY A 80 5.04 10.99 -10.83
C GLY A 80 4.97 10.71 -12.34
N LYS A 81 4.28 11.58 -13.10
CA LYS A 81 4.07 11.40 -14.56
C LYS A 81 5.22 11.93 -15.43
N ASP A 82 6.07 12.80 -14.88
CA ASP A 82 7.13 13.49 -15.63
C ASP A 82 8.40 12.64 -15.82
N VAL A 83 8.49 11.50 -15.13
CA VAL A 83 9.65 10.61 -15.20
C VAL A 83 9.60 9.75 -16.45
N LYS A 84 10.78 9.57 -17.06
CA LYS A 84 10.95 8.80 -18.29
C LYS A 84 10.50 7.35 -18.10
N ARG A 85 9.57 6.92 -18.96
CA ARG A 85 9.07 5.54 -19.05
C ARG A 85 9.33 4.98 -20.43
N ASP A 86 9.44 3.66 -20.54
CA ASP A 86 9.49 2.99 -21.83
C ASP A 86 8.10 2.90 -22.49
N SER A 87 8.03 2.30 -23.67
CA SER A 87 6.76 2.11 -24.40
C SER A 87 5.76 1.19 -23.68
N LYS A 88 6.19 0.50 -22.63
CA LYS A 88 5.41 -0.38 -21.76
C LYS A 88 5.22 0.24 -20.37
N GLY A 89 5.41 1.54 -20.19
CA GLY A 89 5.18 2.19 -18.89
C GLY A 89 6.18 1.85 -17.79
N VAL A 90 7.27 1.13 -18.08
CA VAL A 90 8.32 0.79 -17.11
C VAL A 90 9.17 2.01 -16.82
N VAL A 91 9.34 2.33 -15.55
CA VAL A 91 10.18 3.45 -15.11
C VAL A 91 11.65 3.10 -15.35
N GLN A 92 12.35 3.93 -16.12
CA GLN A 92 13.76 3.72 -16.47
C GLN A 92 14.74 4.47 -15.57
N ASP A 93 14.24 5.44 -14.79
CA ASP A 93 15.05 6.29 -13.94
C ASP A 93 15.26 5.64 -12.56
N LEU A 94 16.32 4.85 -12.46
CA LEU A 94 16.69 4.13 -11.24
C LEU A 94 17.05 5.07 -10.08
N ASP A 95 17.66 6.22 -10.37
CA ASP A 95 18.02 7.22 -9.35
C ASP A 95 16.76 7.84 -8.74
N THR A 96 15.77 8.16 -9.57
CA THR A 96 14.49 8.67 -9.10
C THR A 96 13.71 7.62 -8.31
N ILE A 97 13.76 6.35 -8.71
CA ILE A 97 13.17 5.25 -7.93
C ILE A 97 13.82 5.14 -6.55
N ALA A 98 15.15 5.12 -6.50
CA ALA A 98 15.91 5.04 -5.25
C ALA A 98 15.55 6.20 -4.31
N ARG A 99 15.48 7.43 -4.83
CA ARG A 99 15.12 8.61 -4.05
C ARG A 99 13.71 8.52 -3.45
N HIS A 100 12.71 8.08 -4.21
CA HIS A 100 11.34 7.95 -3.68
C HIS A 100 11.22 6.80 -2.67
N LYS A 101 11.99 5.73 -2.86
CA LYS A 101 12.08 4.63 -1.90
C LYS A 101 12.70 5.08 -0.58
N GLU A 102 13.79 5.85 -0.64
CA GLU A 102 14.41 6.46 0.55
C GLU A 102 13.45 7.42 1.26
N MET A 103 12.69 8.22 0.50
CA MET A 103 11.65 9.08 1.08
C MET A 103 10.58 8.27 1.80
N PHE A 104 10.07 7.20 1.18
CA PHE A 104 9.11 6.29 1.80
C PHE A 104 9.64 5.70 3.11
N GLU A 105 10.85 5.12 3.09
CA GLU A 105 11.49 4.54 4.28
C GLU A 105 11.79 5.58 5.37
N ALA A 106 12.02 6.85 4.99
CA ALA A 106 12.20 7.93 5.95
C ALA A 106 10.86 8.32 6.61
N GLU A 107 9.76 8.37 5.86
CA GLU A 107 8.44 8.67 6.41
C GLU A 107 7.94 7.55 7.34
N THR A 108 8.13 6.27 6.98
CA THR A 108 7.75 5.16 7.88
C THR A 108 8.50 5.24 9.22
N LYS A 109 9.79 5.58 9.20
CA LYS A 109 10.58 5.80 10.42
C LYS A 109 10.08 6.98 11.26
N LYS A 110 9.65 8.07 10.63
CA LYS A 110 9.06 9.23 11.35
C LYS A 110 7.75 8.87 12.03
N LEU A 111 6.96 7.99 11.42
CA LEU A 111 5.73 7.44 11.98
C LEU A 111 5.96 6.37 13.05
N GLY A 112 7.22 6.04 13.37
CA GLY A 112 7.54 5.05 14.40
C GLY A 112 7.33 3.60 13.96
N TRP A 113 7.24 3.34 12.66
CA TRP A 113 7.12 1.98 12.13
C TRP A 113 8.49 1.29 12.12
N ASP A 114 8.61 0.16 12.81
CA ASP A 114 9.82 -0.65 12.80
C ASP A 114 9.81 -1.64 11.64
N GLU A 115 10.79 -1.53 10.74
CA GLU A 115 10.93 -2.42 9.60
C GLU A 115 11.40 -3.80 10.05
N LYS A 116 10.57 -4.82 9.85
CA LYS A 116 10.89 -6.22 10.19
C LYS A 116 11.39 -7.00 9.00
N TYR A 117 10.87 -6.68 7.80
CA TYR A 117 11.24 -7.39 6.59
C TYR A 117 11.06 -6.52 5.35
N GLN A 118 11.99 -6.69 4.41
CA GLN A 118 11.97 -6.09 3.09
C GLN A 118 12.44 -7.13 2.07
N SER A 119 11.74 -7.20 0.93
CA SER A 119 12.17 -8.02 -0.20
C SER A 119 11.66 -7.47 -1.52
N GLU A 120 12.32 -7.86 -2.60
CA GLU A 120 11.74 -7.75 -3.94
C GLU A 120 10.53 -8.69 -4.06
N SER A 121 9.43 -8.17 -4.63
CA SER A 121 8.27 -9.00 -4.94
C SER A 121 8.66 -10.09 -5.93
N LYS A 122 8.29 -11.35 -5.61
CA LYS A 122 8.50 -12.51 -6.50
C LYS A 122 7.69 -12.44 -7.78
N VAL A 123 6.61 -11.67 -7.77
CA VAL A 123 5.77 -11.39 -8.94
C VAL A 123 6.10 -9.98 -9.38
N THR A 124 6.64 -9.85 -10.59
CA THR A 124 6.87 -8.54 -11.19
C THR A 124 5.54 -7.85 -11.43
N GLY A 125 5.51 -6.54 -11.19
CA GLY A 125 4.33 -5.71 -11.41
C GLY A 125 3.89 -5.70 -12.87
N LYS A 126 2.74 -5.10 -13.13
CA LYS A 126 2.25 -4.91 -14.51
C LYS A 126 3.36 -4.28 -15.35
N GLU A 127 3.56 -4.87 -16.53
CA GLU A 127 4.51 -4.42 -17.54
C GLU A 127 6.02 -4.62 -17.19
N GLY A 128 6.34 -5.23 -16.05
CA GLY A 128 7.71 -5.60 -15.67
C GLY A 128 8.38 -4.67 -14.66
N ASN A 129 7.63 -3.77 -14.03
CA ASN A 129 8.15 -2.94 -12.94
C ASN A 129 8.52 -3.80 -11.72
N GLN A 130 9.70 -3.55 -11.14
CA GLN A 130 10.11 -4.18 -9.89
C GLN A 130 9.33 -3.57 -8.74
N GLU A 131 8.61 -4.41 -7.99
CA GLU A 131 7.84 -4.02 -6.80
C GLU A 131 8.54 -4.58 -5.56
N TYR A 132 8.28 -3.98 -4.39
CA TYR A 132 8.94 -4.33 -3.14
C TYR A 132 7.91 -4.63 -2.07
N LEU A 133 8.06 -5.75 -1.37
CA LEU A 133 7.24 -6.10 -0.22
C LEU A 133 7.95 -5.63 1.05
N TYR A 134 7.22 -4.85 1.85
CA TYR A 134 7.66 -4.42 3.17
C TYR A 134 6.74 -4.96 4.24
N HIS A 135 7.32 -5.25 5.40
CA HIS A 135 6.62 -5.55 6.63
C HIS A 135 7.18 -4.66 7.73
N PHE A 136 6.28 -3.89 8.34
CA PHE A 136 6.55 -3.05 9.48
C PHE A 136 5.70 -3.47 10.68
N VAL A 137 6.15 -3.11 11.87
CA VAL A 137 5.33 -3.13 13.09
C VAL A 137 5.26 -1.71 13.64
N LYS A 138 4.05 -1.21 13.89
CA LYS A 138 3.87 0.11 14.52
C LYS A 138 4.27 0.04 16.00
N ASN A 139 5.17 0.92 16.45
CA ASN A 139 5.54 1.06 17.86
C ASN A 139 4.63 2.03 18.62
#